data_AF-A0A6J4U9S5-F1
#
_entry.id   AF-A0A6J4U9S5-F1
#
_cell.length_a   1.000
_cell.length_b   1.000
_cell.length_c   1.000
_cell.angle_alpha   90.00
_cell.angle_beta   90.00
_cell.angle_gamma   90.00
#
_symmetry.space_group_name_H-M   'P 1'
#
loop_
_entity.id
_entity.type
_entity.pdbx_description
1 polymer ?
#
loop_
_entity_poly.entity_id
_entity_poly.type
_entity_poly.pdbx_seq_one_letter_code
_entity_poly.pdbx_strand_id
1 'polypeptide(L)'
;MSVRMMIELGPKGKKSVAYAVDWPGWSRGAKTPDKAIEALESYRSRYRPIAEIADLDAEFDAAGPLVEGDRYTGTGSTDFWGISFAASPEEREGMSEQQLERRLALLQAAWAFFDQVAKR
;
A
#
# COMPACT_ATOMS: atom_id res chain seq x y z
N MET A 1 2.52 -9.90 13.36
CA MET A 1 1.17 -9.79 12.75
C MET A 1 1.33 -9.79 11.24
N SER A 2 0.47 -10.43 10.44
CA SER A 2 0.57 -10.39 8.96
C SER A 2 0.27 -9.00 8.40
N VAL A 3 0.77 -8.69 7.20
CA VAL A 3 0.41 -7.46 6.49
C VAL A 3 -0.77 -7.75 5.57
N ARG A 4 -1.93 -7.11 5.81
CA ARG A 4 -3.08 -7.25 4.91
C ARG A 4 -2.86 -6.42 3.64
N MET A 5 -3.10 -7.03 2.49
CA MET A 5 -3.07 -6.37 1.19
C MET A 5 -4.37 -6.57 0.42
N MET A 6 -4.68 -5.62 -0.44
CA MET A 6 -5.85 -5.65 -1.32
C MET A 6 -5.41 -5.73 -2.77
N ILE A 7 -6.30 -6.26 -3.63
CA ILE A 7 -6.05 -6.35 -5.06
C ILE A 7 -7.10 -5.59 -5.84
N GLU A 8 -6.67 -4.52 -6.50
CA GLU A 8 -7.49 -3.79 -7.46
C GLU A 8 -7.25 -4.32 -8.88
N LEU A 9 -8.32 -4.73 -9.56
CA LEU A 9 -8.30 -5.31 -10.89
C LEU A 9 -8.68 -4.25 -11.93
N GLY A 10 -7.86 -4.09 -12.96
CA GLY A 10 -8.20 -3.23 -14.10
C GLY A 10 -9.42 -3.76 -14.86
N PRO A 11 -10.42 -2.93 -15.17
CA PRO A 11 -11.66 -3.37 -15.82
C PRO A 11 -11.44 -3.96 -17.22
N LYS A 12 -10.31 -3.65 -17.89
CA LYS A 12 -9.92 -4.26 -19.17
C LYS A 12 -8.92 -5.42 -19.02
N GLY A 13 -8.61 -5.83 -17.79
CA GLY A 13 -7.69 -6.92 -17.49
C GLY A 13 -6.24 -6.67 -17.92
N LYS A 14 -5.82 -5.40 -18.10
CA LYS A 14 -4.45 -5.08 -18.54
C LYS A 14 -3.45 -5.09 -17.40
N LYS A 15 -3.90 -4.69 -16.21
CA LYS A 15 -3.10 -4.56 -15.01
C LYS A 15 -3.91 -4.92 -13.76
N SER A 16 -3.19 -5.26 -12.71
CA SER A 16 -3.69 -5.42 -11.34
C SER A 16 -2.75 -4.68 -10.40
N VAL A 17 -3.29 -4.23 -9.28
CA VAL A 17 -2.57 -3.48 -8.26
C VAL A 17 -2.70 -4.22 -6.95
N ALA A 18 -1.59 -4.42 -6.26
CA ALA A 18 -1.57 -4.86 -4.87
C ALA A 18 -1.15 -3.69 -3.98
N TYR A 19 -1.79 -3.47 -2.84
CA TYR A 19 -1.37 -2.46 -1.87
C TYR A 19 -1.64 -2.90 -0.44
N ALA A 20 -0.77 -2.49 0.49
CA ALA A 20 -0.89 -2.81 1.91
C ALA A 20 -1.79 -1.80 2.63
N VAL A 21 -2.89 -2.29 3.21
CA VAL A 21 -3.97 -1.44 3.76
C VAL A 21 -3.49 -0.62 4.98
N ASP A 22 -2.71 -1.25 5.85
CA ASP A 22 -2.22 -0.63 7.08
C ASP A 22 -0.87 0.09 6.88
N TRP A 23 -0.33 0.10 5.66
CA TRP A 23 0.95 0.72 5.32
C TRP A 23 0.79 1.64 4.09
N PRO A 24 0.12 2.80 4.25
CA PRO A 24 -0.23 3.68 3.14
C PRO A 24 1.00 4.08 2.31
N GLY A 25 0.82 4.12 0.99
CA GLY A 25 1.89 4.37 0.02
C GLY A 25 2.66 3.12 -0.43
N TRP A 26 2.51 1.98 0.26
CA TRP A 26 3.07 0.70 -0.18
C TRP A 26 2.12 0.01 -1.17
N SER A 27 2.30 0.29 -2.46
CA SER A 27 1.46 -0.24 -3.53
C SER A 27 2.24 -0.57 -4.80
N ARG A 28 1.95 -1.66 -5.52
CA ARG A 28 2.62 -2.00 -6.79
C ARG A 28 1.64 -2.57 -7.80
N GLY A 29 1.80 -2.13 -9.05
CA GLY A 29 1.02 -2.60 -10.19
C GLY A 29 1.81 -3.56 -11.08
N ALA A 30 1.16 -4.61 -11.57
CA ALA A 30 1.72 -5.56 -12.54
C ALA A 30 0.66 -6.04 -13.53
N LYS A 31 1.05 -6.90 -14.48
CA LYS A 31 0.11 -7.45 -15.49
C LYS A 31 -0.92 -8.40 -14.88
N THR A 32 -0.58 -9.08 -13.79
CA THR A 32 -1.44 -10.05 -13.10
C THR A 32 -1.42 -9.78 -11.60
N PRO A 33 -2.44 -10.26 -10.86
CA PRO A 33 -2.47 -10.18 -9.39
C PRO A 33 -1.22 -10.75 -8.73
N ASP A 34 -0.83 -11.98 -9.09
CA ASP A 34 0.35 -12.64 -8.50
C ASP A 34 1.63 -11.85 -8.70
N LYS A 35 1.80 -11.25 -9.89
CA LYS A 35 2.96 -10.39 -10.18
C LYS A 35 2.90 -9.07 -9.44
N ALA A 36 1.71 -8.56 -9.12
CA ALA A 36 1.56 -7.35 -8.33
C ALA A 36 1.92 -7.62 -6.86
N ILE A 37 1.54 -8.79 -6.33
CA ILE A 37 1.91 -9.27 -4.99
C ILE A 37 3.42 -9.46 -4.88
N GLU A 38 4.03 -10.17 -5.84
CA GLU A 38 5.49 -10.37 -5.90
C GLU A 38 6.23 -9.03 -5.93
N ALA A 39 5.76 -8.10 -6.77
CA ALA A 39 6.33 -6.75 -6.84
C ALA A 39 6.15 -6.00 -5.51
N LEU A 40 4.98 -6.08 -4.87
CA LEU A 40 4.70 -5.44 -3.59
C LEU A 40 5.69 -5.92 -2.52
N GLU A 41 5.83 -7.25 -2.37
CA GLU A 41 6.75 -7.85 -1.39
C GLU A 41 8.21 -7.48 -1.65
N SER A 42 8.65 -7.45 -2.91
CA SER A 42 10.02 -7.03 -3.27
C SER A 42 10.36 -5.60 -2.86
N TYR A 43 9.33 -4.77 -2.59
CA TYR A 43 9.48 -3.39 -2.13
C TYR A 43 9.36 -3.23 -0.61
N ARG A 44 9.18 -4.31 0.18
CA ARG A 44 9.09 -4.25 1.64
C ARG A 44 10.25 -3.47 2.26
N SER A 45 11.49 -3.84 1.92
CA SER A 45 12.69 -3.18 2.44
C SER A 45 12.80 -1.71 2.02
N ARG A 46 12.22 -1.33 0.87
CA ARG A 46 12.16 0.06 0.40
C ARG A 46 11.13 0.90 1.14
N TYR A 47 10.14 0.26 1.79
CA TYR A 47 9.17 0.94 2.64
C TYR A 47 9.69 1.15 4.06
N ARG A 48 10.60 0.29 4.55
CA ARG A 48 11.13 0.37 5.93
C ARG A 48 11.55 1.77 6.39
N PRO A 49 12.24 2.62 5.60
CA PRO A 49 12.60 3.96 6.03
C PRO A 49 11.39 4.86 6.36
N ILE A 50 10.24 4.63 5.72
CA ILE A 50 8.99 5.35 6.03
C ILE A 50 8.47 4.93 7.40
N ALA A 51 8.49 3.61 7.70
CA ALA A 51 8.11 3.11 9.02
C ALA A 51 9.03 3.62 10.12
N GLU A 52 10.33 3.71 9.85
CA GLU A 52 11.32 4.27 10.79
C GLU A 52 11.07 5.75 11.09
N ILE A 53 10.82 6.58 10.08
CA ILE A 53 10.48 8.00 10.29
C ILE A 53 9.17 8.17 11.09
N ALA A 54 8.25 7.20 10.97
CA ALA A 54 6.99 7.19 11.70
C ALA A 54 7.08 6.55 13.10
N ASP A 55 8.26 6.12 13.57
CA ASP A 55 8.46 5.38 14.83
C ASP A 55 7.69 4.04 14.89
N LEU A 56 7.55 3.38 13.74
CA LEU A 56 6.83 2.12 13.54
C LEU A 56 7.73 1.01 12.97
N ASP A 57 9.05 1.18 12.95
CA ASP A 57 9.97 0.19 12.37
C ASP A 57 9.95 -1.14 13.13
N ALA A 58 9.86 -1.12 14.47
CA ALA A 58 9.72 -2.35 15.25
C ALA A 58 8.44 -3.12 14.90
N GLU A 59 7.31 -2.41 14.69
CA GLU A 59 6.05 -3.02 14.23
C GLU A 59 6.20 -3.59 12.81
N PHE A 60 6.84 -2.83 11.92
CA PHE A 60 7.07 -3.21 10.52
C PHE A 60 7.99 -4.42 10.38
N ASP A 61 9.09 -4.46 11.13
CA ASP A 61 10.07 -5.54 11.13
C ASP A 61 9.47 -6.82 11.76
N ALA A 62 8.57 -6.68 12.73
CA ALA A 62 7.80 -7.79 13.29
C ALA A 62 6.59 -8.20 12.42
N ALA A 63 6.31 -7.48 11.33
CA ALA A 63 5.21 -7.79 10.44
C ALA A 63 5.54 -9.02 9.58
N GLY A 64 4.66 -10.00 9.61
CA GLY A 64 4.75 -11.25 8.86
C GLY A 64 4.46 -11.07 7.36
N PRO A 65 4.16 -12.19 6.66
CA PRO A 65 3.95 -12.16 5.22
C PRO A 65 2.73 -11.31 4.84
N LEU A 66 2.70 -10.91 3.57
CA LEU A 66 1.49 -10.36 2.96
C LEU A 66 0.39 -11.43 2.94
N VAL A 67 -0.81 -11.03 3.34
CA VAL A 67 -2.01 -11.86 3.29
C VAL A 67 -3.04 -11.12 2.44
N GLU A 68 -3.54 -11.81 1.43
CA GLU A 68 -4.56 -11.29 0.52
C GLU A 68 -5.90 -11.11 1.26
N GLY A 69 -6.43 -9.89 1.22
CA GLY A 69 -7.81 -9.55 1.56
C GLY A 69 -8.71 -9.65 0.34
N ASP A 70 -9.62 -8.69 0.15
CA ASP A 70 -10.53 -8.71 -0.99
C ASP A 70 -9.86 -8.29 -2.32
N ARG A 71 -10.45 -8.81 -3.40
CA ARG A 71 -10.23 -8.30 -4.75
C ARG A 71 -11.43 -7.46 -5.18
N TYR A 72 -11.18 -6.35 -5.85
CA TYR A 72 -12.24 -5.50 -6.37
C TYR A 72 -11.89 -4.90 -7.72
N THR A 73 -12.92 -4.56 -8.50
CA THR A 73 -12.74 -3.90 -9.79
C THR A 73 -12.46 -2.42 -9.59
N GLY A 74 -11.34 -1.97 -10.12
CA GLY A 74 -10.90 -0.59 -10.08
C GLY A 74 -11.52 0.31 -11.15
N THR A 75 -10.98 1.52 -11.26
CA THR A 75 -11.31 2.42 -12.38
C THR A 75 -10.47 2.12 -13.62
N GLY A 76 -10.78 2.76 -14.75
CA GLY A 76 -9.99 2.63 -15.98
C GLY A 76 -8.52 3.06 -15.84
N SER A 77 -8.13 3.84 -14.83
CA SER A 77 -6.73 4.20 -14.58
C SER A 77 -5.91 3.03 -14.04
N THR A 78 -6.54 2.05 -13.38
CA THR A 78 -5.91 0.81 -12.90
C THR A 78 -5.23 0.05 -14.03
N ASP A 79 -5.88 -0.04 -15.20
CA ASP A 79 -5.33 -0.70 -16.41
C ASP A 79 -4.03 -0.06 -16.93
N PHE A 80 -3.70 1.15 -16.46
CA PHE A 80 -2.52 1.92 -16.86
C PHE A 80 -1.59 2.24 -15.69
N TRP A 81 -1.82 1.66 -14.51
CA TRP A 81 -1.11 1.99 -13.27
C TRP A 81 -1.12 3.49 -12.92
N GLY A 82 -2.25 4.14 -13.16
CA GLY A 82 -2.49 5.53 -12.77
C GLY A 82 -3.07 5.64 -11.35
N ILE A 83 -3.31 6.88 -10.91
CA ILE A 83 -4.03 7.15 -9.66
C ILE A 83 -5.43 6.58 -9.81
N SER A 84 -5.78 5.59 -8.98
CA SER A 84 -7.16 5.11 -8.89
C SER A 84 -7.92 5.92 -7.85
N PHE A 85 -9.17 6.19 -8.16
CA PHE A 85 -10.15 6.80 -7.25
C PHE A 85 -11.22 5.78 -6.84
N ALA A 86 -10.98 4.49 -7.09
CA ALA A 86 -11.85 3.42 -6.62
C ALA A 86 -11.55 3.14 -5.15
N ALA A 87 -12.49 3.49 -4.27
CA ALA A 87 -12.42 3.06 -2.88
C ALA A 87 -12.74 1.55 -2.80
N SER A 88 -11.84 0.79 -2.20
CA SER A 88 -12.07 -0.58 -1.77
C SER A 88 -13.23 -0.65 -0.75
N PRO A 89 -13.84 -1.82 -0.57
CA PRO A 89 -14.86 -2.02 0.47
C PRO A 89 -14.36 -1.61 1.86
N GLU A 90 -13.10 -1.93 2.18
CA GLU A 90 -12.48 -1.70 3.49
C GLU A 90 -12.19 -0.22 3.74
N GLU A 91 -11.85 0.55 2.71
CA GLU A 91 -11.68 2.01 2.83
C GLU A 91 -13.00 2.74 3.17
N ARG A 92 -14.15 2.06 3.04
CA ARG A 92 -15.46 2.62 3.43
C ARG A 92 -15.79 2.34 4.89
N GLU A 93 -15.04 1.48 5.56
CA GLU A 93 -15.23 1.21 6.98
C GLU A 93 -14.77 2.41 7.82
N GLY A 94 -15.47 2.64 8.92
CA GLY A 94 -15.07 3.67 9.87
C GLY A 94 -13.72 3.35 10.50
N MET A 95 -12.90 4.38 10.69
CA MET A 95 -11.58 4.25 11.30
C MET A 95 -11.61 4.79 12.72
N SER A 96 -11.01 4.08 13.67
CA SER A 96 -10.77 4.62 15.01
C SER A 96 -9.77 5.77 14.97
N GLU A 97 -9.82 6.64 15.97
CA GLU A 97 -8.86 7.75 16.11
C GLU A 97 -7.41 7.24 16.13
N GLN A 98 -7.15 6.12 16.82
CA GLN A 98 -5.80 5.54 16.88
C GLN A 98 -5.31 5.05 15.51
N GLN A 99 -6.19 4.41 14.73
CA GLN A 99 -5.84 3.97 13.37
C GLN A 99 -5.60 5.17 12.44
N LEU A 100 -6.36 6.24 12.60
CA LEU A 100 -6.20 7.47 11.83
C LEU A 100 -4.85 8.13 12.12
N GLU A 101 -4.52 8.34 13.39
CA GLU A 101 -3.24 8.93 13.80
C GLU A 101 -2.05 8.11 13.27
N ARG A 102 -2.12 6.77 13.38
CA ARG A 102 -1.09 5.88 12.83
C ARG A 102 -0.92 6.05 11.32
N ARG A 103 -2.02 6.13 10.55
CA ARG A 103 -1.97 6.31 9.09
C ARG A 103 -1.49 7.71 8.70
N LEU A 104 -1.84 8.75 9.47
CA LEU A 104 -1.34 10.11 9.27
C LEU A 104 0.17 10.19 9.51
N ALA A 105 0.68 9.54 10.56
CA ALA A 105 2.12 9.47 10.84
C ALA A 105 2.89 8.85 9.66
N LEU A 106 2.39 7.74 9.09
CA LEU A 106 2.99 7.12 7.90
C LEU A 106 2.91 7.98 6.65
N LEU A 107 1.78 8.68 6.43
CA LEU A 107 1.64 9.61 5.31
C LEU A 107 2.62 10.79 5.41
N GLN A 108 2.75 11.39 6.59
CA GLN A 108 3.70 12.46 6.85
C GLN A 108 5.15 11.97 6.69
N ALA A 109 5.45 10.77 7.18
CA ALA A 109 6.75 10.13 7.02
C ALA A 109 7.11 9.87 5.55
N ALA A 110 6.14 9.46 4.73
CA ALA A 110 6.34 9.26 3.29
C ALA A 110 6.74 10.58 2.59
N TRP A 111 6.09 11.69 2.92
CA TRP A 111 6.46 13.01 2.40
C TRP A 111 7.82 13.48 2.91
N ALA A 112 8.10 13.31 4.21
CA ALA A 112 9.40 13.66 4.78
C ALA A 112 10.54 12.85 4.13
N PHE A 113 10.34 11.56 3.88
CA PHE A 113 11.30 10.72 3.17
C PHE A 113 11.49 11.18 1.72
N PHE A 114 10.40 11.49 1.02
CA PHE A 114 10.47 12.04 -0.33
C PHE A 114 11.29 13.33 -0.38
N ASP A 115 11.05 14.27 0.54
CA ASP A 115 11.80 15.52 0.63
C ASP A 115 13.29 15.30 0.91
N GLN A 116 13.63 14.32 1.75
CA GLN A 116 15.02 13.95 2.02
C GLN A 116 15.71 13.37 0.78
N VAL A 117 15.02 12.53 0.01
CA VAL A 117 15.56 11.95 -1.22
C VAL A 117 15.70 13.02 -2.30
N ALA A 118 14.74 13.92 -2.45
CA ALA A 118 14.76 14.99 -3.45
C ALA A 118 15.90 16.02 -3.25
N LYS A 119 16.45 16.10 -2.05
CA LYS A 119 17.60 16.98 -1.72
C LYS A 119 18.97 16.36 -2.06
N ARG A 120 19.03 15.08 -2.42
CA ARG A 120 20.29 14.38 -2.78
C ARG A 120 20.62 14.59 -4.24
#